data_AF-A0A925MG55-F1
#
_entry.id   AF-A0A925MG55-F1
#
_cell.length_a   1.000
_cell.length_b   1.000
_cell.length_c   1.000
_cell.angle_alpha   90.00
_cell.angle_beta   90.00
_cell.angle_gamma   90.00
#
_symmetry.space_group_name_H-M   'P 1'
#
loop_
_entity.id
_entity.type
_entity.pdbx_description
1 polymer ?
#
loop_
_entity_poly.entity_id
_entity_poly.type
_entity_poly.pdbx_seq_one_letter_code
_entity_poly.pdbx_strand_id
1 'polypeptide(L)'
;ARYAAPPPKRNPGGPPIKSTQAFEHGTAAAGAKLIKPGFAINKAADLAFALGFPHLEYIVDDHPDDARAEMIAYERRSYRLGWPRNVAIRWCRITACKGFKRTPQGATELDGAGKKAIKNGSPLSFEEVGLTLKSIFSDTSSYEDLGDLVRLFEAFMGPELIATSLVDALEKSSNNVWNHQDHDRALVMHHLGFLLLRLPASMSDKLRSRLAAVFDRRVKALPNKELGPRKGERGSLLRALDIVLNGKVGAERSGERNEDTIHANDLVHVIKDEAFVRTAATQQHAADARLTFLGGEPVLEHLLDVFLRLRGLHNQLIDNFAEVSAPKVNELLQKIAKGKEAAERAAKVLAERSA
;
A
#
# COMPACT_ATOMS: atom_id res chain seq x y z
N ALA A 1 2.66 -38.43 6.39
CA ALA A 1 3.03 -37.76 5.12
C ALA A 1 1.79 -37.71 4.23
N ARG A 2 1.14 -36.54 4.09
CA ARG A 2 0.05 -36.34 3.14
C ARG A 2 0.69 -35.90 1.82
N TYR A 3 0.38 -36.62 0.75
CA TYR A 3 0.88 -36.35 -0.60
C TYR A 3 0.50 -34.91 -1.01
N ALA A 4 1.50 -34.03 -1.13
CA ALA A 4 1.32 -32.75 -1.80
C ALA A 4 1.17 -33.04 -3.29
N ALA A 5 0.02 -32.69 -3.87
CA ALA A 5 -0.16 -32.75 -5.31
C ALA A 5 0.89 -31.83 -5.97
N PRO A 6 1.51 -32.25 -7.09
CA PRO A 6 2.41 -31.38 -7.82
C PRO A 6 1.66 -30.11 -8.26
N PRO A 7 2.31 -28.93 -8.21
CA PRO A 7 1.66 -27.69 -8.60
C PRO A 7 1.18 -27.78 -10.06
N PRO A 8 0.00 -27.23 -10.38
CA PRO A 8 -0.53 -27.26 -11.74
C PRO A 8 0.45 -26.59 -12.71
N LYS A 9 0.63 -27.20 -13.88
CA LYS A 9 1.45 -26.63 -14.97
C LYS A 9 0.80 -25.35 -15.48
N ARG A 10 1.53 -24.23 -15.41
CA ARG A 10 1.08 -22.89 -15.83
C ARG A 10 0.94 -22.80 -17.36
N ASN A 11 -0.06 -22.06 -17.82
CA ASN A 11 -0.22 -21.72 -19.24
C ASN A 11 0.72 -20.56 -19.62
N PRO A 12 1.58 -20.70 -20.65
CA PRO A 12 2.60 -19.71 -21.03
C PRO A 12 2.07 -18.45 -21.75
N GLY A 13 0.80 -18.07 -21.54
CA GLY A 13 0.17 -16.89 -22.18
C GLY A 13 -0.76 -16.09 -21.27
N GLY A 14 -0.69 -16.30 -19.96
CA GLY A 14 -1.49 -15.54 -19.00
C GLY A 14 -1.04 -14.07 -18.89
N PRO A 15 -1.92 -13.16 -18.42
CA PRO A 15 -1.51 -11.79 -18.09
C PRO A 15 -0.32 -11.81 -17.11
N PRO A 16 0.57 -10.81 -17.16
CA PRO A 16 1.77 -10.79 -16.33
C PRO A 16 1.43 -11.00 -14.85
N ILE A 17 2.10 -11.97 -14.22
CA ILE A 17 1.93 -12.33 -12.82
C ILE A 17 2.35 -11.12 -11.96
N LYS A 18 1.38 -10.48 -11.30
CA LYS A 18 1.56 -9.23 -10.53
C LYS A 18 1.19 -9.40 -9.05
N SER A 19 1.59 -10.50 -8.44
CA SER A 19 1.19 -10.81 -7.05
C SER A 19 2.21 -11.72 -6.38
N THR A 20 2.32 -11.70 -5.03
CA THR A 20 3.24 -12.47 -4.13
C THR A 20 4.39 -13.25 -4.76
N GLN A 21 4.08 -14.18 -5.66
CA GLN A 21 4.98 -14.77 -6.65
C GLN A 21 5.92 -13.78 -7.36
N ALA A 22 5.57 -12.49 -7.49
CA ALA A 22 6.47 -11.48 -8.04
C ALA A 22 7.78 -11.42 -7.25
N PHE A 23 7.74 -11.61 -5.93
CA PHE A 23 8.94 -11.76 -5.10
C PHE A 23 9.67 -13.07 -5.36
N GLU A 24 8.94 -14.17 -5.56
CA GLU A 24 9.52 -15.48 -5.93
C GLU A 24 10.20 -15.44 -7.31
N HIS A 25 9.72 -14.58 -8.22
CA HIS A 25 10.27 -14.37 -9.56
C HIS A 25 11.39 -13.33 -9.59
N GLY A 26 11.60 -12.59 -8.50
CA GLY A 26 12.65 -11.58 -8.38
C GLY A 26 12.69 -10.61 -9.57
N THR A 27 13.85 -10.51 -10.21
CA THR A 27 14.07 -9.61 -11.37
C THR A 27 13.30 -10.02 -12.63
N ALA A 28 12.73 -11.21 -12.69
CA ALA A 28 11.89 -11.65 -13.80
C ALA A 28 10.43 -11.21 -13.67
N ALA A 29 10.03 -10.66 -12.51
CA ALA A 29 8.67 -10.15 -12.31
C ALA A 29 8.40 -8.92 -13.18
N ALA A 30 7.15 -8.75 -13.63
CA ALA A 30 6.77 -7.64 -14.50
C ALA A 30 7.02 -6.25 -13.88
N GLY A 31 7.01 -6.14 -12.55
CA GLY A 31 7.32 -4.91 -11.83
C GLY A 31 8.82 -4.58 -11.76
N ALA A 32 9.71 -5.56 -12.00
CA ALA A 32 11.17 -5.35 -11.93
C ALA A 32 11.68 -4.35 -12.98
N LYS A 33 10.93 -4.12 -14.07
CA LYS A 33 11.24 -3.05 -15.04
C LYS A 33 11.22 -1.63 -14.44
N LEU A 34 10.62 -1.47 -13.26
CA LEU A 34 10.47 -0.20 -12.54
C LEU A 34 11.55 0.01 -11.46
N ILE A 35 12.56 -0.87 -11.39
CA ILE A 35 13.67 -0.74 -10.45
C ILE A 35 14.37 0.61 -10.64
N LYS A 36 14.64 1.27 -9.52
CA LYS A 36 15.45 2.49 -9.44
C LYS A 36 16.71 2.15 -8.65
N PRO A 37 17.85 1.89 -9.30
CA PRO A 37 19.06 1.48 -8.60
C PRO A 37 19.52 2.54 -7.59
N GLY A 38 19.76 2.12 -6.34
CA GLY A 38 20.20 3.00 -5.25
C GLY A 38 19.11 3.89 -4.66
N PHE A 39 17.83 3.58 -4.94
CA PHE A 39 16.70 4.30 -4.34
C PHE A 39 16.49 3.89 -2.88
N ALA A 40 16.65 2.61 -2.58
CA ALA A 40 16.59 2.02 -1.25
C ALA A 40 17.98 1.62 -0.76
N ILE A 41 18.05 1.11 0.48
CA ILE A 41 19.32 0.77 1.16
C ILE A 41 20.15 -0.32 0.45
N ASN A 42 19.53 -1.18 -0.37
CA ASN A 42 20.22 -2.20 -1.17
C ASN A 42 19.40 -2.59 -2.42
N LYS A 43 20.02 -3.40 -3.30
CA LYS A 43 19.39 -3.84 -4.55
C LYS A 43 18.13 -4.69 -4.35
N ALA A 44 18.09 -5.49 -3.28
CA ALA A 44 16.92 -6.30 -2.94
C ALA A 44 15.74 -5.41 -2.53
N ALA A 45 16.03 -4.33 -1.81
CA ALA A 45 15.06 -3.32 -1.40
C ALA A 45 14.58 -2.48 -2.58
N ASP A 46 15.46 -2.14 -3.54
CA ASP A 46 15.06 -1.48 -4.80
C ASP A 46 14.05 -2.35 -5.58
N LEU A 47 14.32 -3.65 -5.66
CA LEU A 47 13.41 -4.61 -6.27
C LEU A 47 12.09 -4.71 -5.50
N ALA A 48 12.14 -4.86 -4.18
CA ALA A 48 10.93 -4.95 -3.36
C ALA A 48 10.04 -3.72 -3.50
N PHE A 49 10.63 -2.53 -3.52
CA PHE A 49 9.93 -1.29 -3.80
C PHE A 49 9.32 -1.28 -5.20
N ALA A 50 10.07 -1.65 -6.24
CA ALA A 50 9.56 -1.75 -7.60
C ALA A 50 8.36 -2.72 -7.73
N LEU A 51 8.38 -3.80 -6.94
CA LEU A 51 7.30 -4.77 -6.82
C LEU A 51 6.14 -4.31 -5.91
N GLY A 52 6.20 -3.08 -5.38
CA GLY A 52 5.11 -2.42 -4.67
C GLY A 52 5.15 -2.56 -3.15
N PHE A 53 6.19 -3.13 -2.56
CA PHE A 53 6.32 -3.16 -1.10
C PHE A 53 6.47 -1.75 -0.51
N PRO A 54 5.87 -1.49 0.68
CA PRO A 54 4.97 -2.37 1.43
C PRO A 54 3.49 -2.12 1.15
N HIS A 55 3.17 -1.20 0.26
CA HIS A 55 1.79 -0.75 0.06
C HIS A 55 1.00 -1.65 -0.88
N LEU A 56 1.63 -2.60 -1.54
CA LEU A 56 0.94 -3.56 -2.39
C LEU A 56 0.33 -4.67 -1.55
N GLU A 57 -0.95 -4.92 -1.76
CA GLU A 57 -1.58 -6.12 -1.24
C GLU A 57 -1.07 -7.35 -1.96
N TYR A 58 -0.79 -8.38 -1.16
CA TYR A 58 -0.22 -9.62 -1.63
C TYR A 58 -1.32 -10.54 -2.15
N ILE A 59 -1.47 -10.72 -3.46
CA ILE A 59 -2.43 -11.72 -3.97
C ILE A 59 -1.78 -13.11 -4.00
N VAL A 60 -2.45 -14.13 -3.46
CA VAL A 60 -2.00 -15.53 -3.44
C VAL A 60 -2.81 -16.33 -4.45
N ASP A 61 -2.12 -16.94 -5.40
CA ASP A 61 -2.69 -17.86 -6.39
C ASP A 61 -2.88 -19.25 -5.82
N ASP A 62 -3.91 -19.97 -6.29
CA ASP A 62 -4.18 -21.38 -5.96
C ASP A 62 -4.27 -21.67 -4.44
N HIS A 63 -4.72 -20.68 -3.66
CA HIS A 63 -4.82 -20.81 -2.21
C HIS A 63 -5.97 -21.75 -1.81
N PRO A 64 -5.82 -22.61 -0.78
CA PRO A 64 -6.87 -23.55 -0.36
C PRO A 64 -8.23 -22.90 -0.05
N ASP A 65 -8.21 -21.67 0.47
CA ASP A 65 -9.43 -20.89 0.74
C ASP A 65 -10.20 -20.46 -0.52
N ASP A 66 -9.62 -20.57 -1.72
CA ASP A 66 -10.32 -20.21 -2.96
C ASP A 66 -11.57 -21.08 -3.16
N ALA A 67 -11.56 -22.34 -2.69
CA ALA A 67 -12.73 -23.21 -2.69
C ALA A 67 -13.90 -22.65 -1.84
N ARG A 68 -13.60 -21.74 -0.91
CA ARG A 68 -14.56 -21.07 -0.01
C ARG A 68 -14.61 -19.56 -0.24
N ALA A 69 -14.12 -19.08 -1.38
CA ALA A 69 -13.92 -17.65 -1.61
C ALA A 69 -15.18 -16.81 -1.42
N GLU A 70 -16.35 -17.32 -1.85
CA GLU A 70 -17.64 -16.67 -1.65
C GLU A 70 -17.99 -16.51 -0.16
N MET A 71 -17.84 -17.56 0.65
CA MET A 71 -18.12 -17.49 2.08
C MET A 71 -17.17 -16.53 2.81
N ILE A 72 -15.89 -16.57 2.45
CA ILE A 72 -14.85 -15.77 3.10
C ILE A 72 -14.97 -14.28 2.74
N ALA A 73 -15.25 -13.98 1.47
CA ALA A 73 -15.50 -12.60 1.04
C ALA A 73 -16.75 -12.03 1.73
N TYR A 74 -17.78 -12.86 1.97
CA TYR A 74 -18.97 -12.48 2.73
C TYR A 74 -18.63 -12.12 4.18
N GLU A 75 -17.79 -12.94 4.83
CA GLU A 75 -17.37 -12.74 6.22
C GLU A 75 -16.40 -11.56 6.42
N ARG A 76 -15.96 -10.88 5.35
CA ARG A 76 -14.97 -9.78 5.38
C ARG A 76 -13.73 -10.12 6.21
N ARG A 77 -13.25 -11.37 6.13
CA ARG A 77 -12.03 -11.76 6.86
C ARG A 77 -10.86 -10.92 6.36
N SER A 78 -10.22 -10.19 7.27
CA SER A 78 -9.00 -9.45 6.97
C SER A 78 -7.85 -10.42 6.77
N TYR A 79 -7.24 -10.36 5.58
CA TYR A 79 -6.03 -11.12 5.27
C TYR A 79 -4.81 -10.26 5.55
N ARG A 80 -4.06 -10.62 6.60
CA ARG A 80 -2.84 -9.90 7.01
C ARG A 80 -1.57 -10.40 6.30
N LEU A 81 -1.62 -11.57 5.66
CA LEU A 81 -0.48 -12.25 5.05
C LEU A 81 -0.70 -12.52 3.55
N GLY A 82 -1.52 -11.69 2.92
CA GLY A 82 -1.91 -11.81 1.53
C GLY A 82 -3.28 -12.46 1.33
N TRP A 83 -3.96 -11.97 0.31
CA TRP A 83 -5.31 -12.30 -0.07
C TRP A 83 -5.33 -13.43 -1.10
N PRO A 84 -6.06 -14.53 -0.86
CA PRO A 84 -6.41 -15.47 -1.90
C PRO A 84 -7.02 -14.74 -3.10
N ARG A 85 -6.56 -15.02 -4.33
CA ARG A 85 -6.98 -14.28 -5.53
C ARG A 85 -8.49 -14.22 -5.67
N ASN A 86 -9.16 -15.35 -5.53
CA ASN A 86 -10.59 -15.43 -5.76
C ASN A 86 -11.40 -14.74 -4.66
N VAL A 87 -10.86 -14.64 -3.44
CA VAL A 87 -11.43 -13.83 -2.35
C VAL A 87 -11.27 -12.35 -2.68
N ALA A 88 -10.06 -11.89 -3.02
CA ALA A 88 -9.78 -10.50 -3.33
C ALA A 88 -10.62 -9.96 -4.50
N ILE A 89 -10.76 -10.72 -5.59
CA ILE A 89 -11.61 -10.33 -6.74
C ILE A 89 -13.03 -10.02 -6.28
N ARG A 90 -13.61 -10.91 -5.46
CA ARG A 90 -14.99 -10.76 -4.97
C ARG A 90 -15.11 -9.61 -4.00
N TRP A 91 -14.17 -9.50 -3.06
CA TRP A 91 -14.12 -8.40 -2.11
C TRP A 91 -14.07 -7.06 -2.84
N CYS A 92 -13.17 -6.91 -3.82
CA CYS A 92 -13.08 -5.71 -4.66
C CYS A 92 -14.41 -5.36 -5.32
N ARG A 93 -15.12 -6.33 -5.90
CA ARG A 93 -16.42 -6.09 -6.55
C ARG A 93 -17.51 -5.68 -5.56
N ILE A 94 -17.58 -6.33 -4.40
CA ILE A 94 -18.59 -5.99 -3.39
C ILE A 94 -18.34 -4.57 -2.86
N THR A 95 -17.08 -4.25 -2.53
CA THR A 95 -16.70 -2.92 -2.08
C THR A 95 -16.97 -1.89 -3.18
N ALA A 96 -16.55 -2.14 -4.43
CA ALA A 96 -16.76 -1.25 -5.56
C ALA A 96 -18.23 -0.90 -5.81
N CYS A 97 -19.13 -1.89 -5.72
CA CYS A 97 -20.56 -1.69 -5.90
C CYS A 97 -21.28 -1.19 -4.65
N LYS A 98 -20.56 -0.98 -3.54
CA LYS A 98 -21.13 -0.65 -2.21
C LYS A 98 -22.20 -1.66 -1.80
N GLY A 99 -21.97 -2.94 -2.11
CA GLY A 99 -22.98 -4.00 -2.00
C GLY A 99 -23.30 -4.45 -0.58
N PHE A 100 -23.19 -3.54 0.39
CA PHE A 100 -23.40 -3.79 1.81
C PHE A 100 -24.50 -2.87 2.34
N LYS A 101 -25.27 -3.38 3.29
CA LYS A 101 -26.22 -2.62 4.09
C LYS A 101 -26.00 -2.94 5.57
N ARG A 102 -26.20 -1.95 6.44
CA ARG A 102 -26.31 -2.20 7.88
C ARG A 102 -27.76 -2.52 8.24
N THR A 103 -27.98 -3.60 8.98
CA THR A 103 -29.28 -3.92 9.55
C THR A 103 -29.62 -2.95 10.68
N PRO A 104 -30.89 -2.83 11.09
CA PRO A 104 -31.27 -2.04 12.27
C PRO A 104 -30.52 -2.46 13.55
N GLN A 105 -30.09 -3.71 13.63
CA GLN A 105 -29.32 -4.27 14.74
C GLN A 105 -27.80 -4.02 14.61
N GLY A 106 -27.37 -3.30 13.58
CA GLY A 106 -25.97 -2.96 13.34
C GLY A 106 -25.13 -4.03 12.63
N ALA A 107 -25.73 -5.16 12.24
CA ALA A 107 -25.03 -6.19 11.47
C ALA A 107 -24.79 -5.72 10.02
N THR A 108 -23.66 -6.10 9.43
CA THR A 108 -23.40 -5.83 8.00
C THR A 108 -23.84 -7.03 7.17
N GLU A 109 -24.71 -6.80 6.19
CA GLU A 109 -25.20 -7.81 5.26
C GLU A 109 -24.97 -7.39 3.81
N LEU A 110 -24.92 -8.36 2.90
CA LEU A 110 -24.94 -8.05 1.46
C LEU A 110 -26.34 -7.64 1.00
N ASP A 111 -26.40 -6.56 0.24
CA ASP A 111 -27.60 -6.18 -0.50
C ASP A 111 -27.72 -6.96 -1.83
N GLY A 112 -28.64 -6.57 -2.70
CA GLY A 112 -28.81 -7.22 -4.01
C GLY A 112 -27.57 -7.10 -4.92
N ALA A 113 -26.89 -5.95 -4.89
CA ALA A 113 -25.69 -5.71 -5.67
C ALA A 113 -24.51 -6.52 -5.13
N GLY A 114 -24.34 -6.59 -3.81
CA GLY A 114 -23.32 -7.40 -3.15
C GLY A 114 -23.50 -8.90 -3.39
N LYS A 115 -24.73 -9.41 -3.29
CA LYS A 115 -25.06 -10.82 -3.60
C LYS A 115 -24.78 -11.18 -5.06
N LYS A 116 -24.92 -10.23 -5.99
CA LYS A 116 -24.54 -10.44 -7.39
C LYS A 116 -23.03 -10.39 -7.58
N ALA A 117 -22.36 -9.43 -6.94
CA ALA A 117 -20.92 -9.22 -7.01
C ALA A 117 -20.14 -10.43 -6.49
N ILE A 118 -20.55 -10.99 -5.34
CA ILE A 118 -19.84 -12.09 -4.69
C ILE A 118 -19.85 -13.40 -5.49
N LYS A 119 -20.88 -13.62 -6.31
CA LYS A 119 -20.98 -14.77 -7.21
C LYS A 119 -20.07 -14.64 -8.43
N ASN A 120 -19.63 -13.42 -8.76
CA ASN A 120 -18.76 -13.19 -9.90
C ASN A 120 -17.28 -13.36 -9.51
N GLY A 121 -16.74 -14.54 -9.82
CA GLY A 121 -15.33 -14.87 -9.61
C GLY A 121 -14.41 -14.59 -10.79
N SER A 122 -14.91 -14.04 -11.90
CA SER A 122 -14.09 -13.78 -13.08
C SER A 122 -12.99 -12.76 -12.78
N PRO A 123 -11.83 -12.80 -13.47
CA PRO A 123 -10.79 -11.78 -13.32
C PRO A 123 -11.34 -10.35 -13.41
N LEU A 124 -10.71 -9.41 -12.70
CA LEU A 124 -11.10 -8.02 -12.79
C LEU A 124 -10.76 -7.46 -14.20
N SER A 125 -11.63 -6.66 -14.79
CA SER A 125 -11.41 -5.95 -16.05
C SER A 125 -10.86 -4.54 -15.82
N PHE A 126 -10.17 -3.99 -16.82
CA PHE A 126 -9.68 -2.61 -16.74
C PHE A 126 -10.82 -1.59 -16.65
N GLU A 127 -11.94 -1.85 -17.36
CA GLU A 127 -13.10 -0.98 -17.36
C GLU A 127 -13.78 -0.95 -15.98
N GLU A 128 -13.97 -2.11 -15.33
CA GLU A 128 -14.64 -2.14 -14.02
C GLU A 128 -13.79 -1.43 -12.94
N VAL A 129 -12.46 -1.59 -12.99
CA VAL A 129 -11.55 -0.87 -12.10
C VAL A 129 -11.57 0.63 -12.38
N GLY A 130 -11.46 1.04 -13.65
CA GLY A 130 -11.47 2.46 -14.03
C GLY A 130 -12.77 3.18 -13.62
N LEU A 131 -13.92 2.54 -13.83
CA LEU A 131 -15.22 3.07 -13.40
C LEU A 131 -15.31 3.19 -11.88
N THR A 132 -14.79 2.21 -11.14
CA THR A 132 -14.75 2.25 -9.68
C THR A 132 -13.86 3.39 -9.18
N LEU A 133 -12.65 3.54 -9.72
CA LEU A 133 -11.74 4.62 -9.33
C LEU A 133 -12.34 6.00 -9.62
N LYS A 134 -13.09 6.13 -10.72
CA LYS A 134 -13.86 7.34 -11.02
C LYS A 134 -14.95 7.60 -9.98
N SER A 135 -15.66 6.58 -9.51
CA SER A 135 -16.73 6.73 -8.51
C SER A 135 -16.21 7.00 -7.11
N ILE A 136 -14.96 6.66 -6.78
CA ILE A 136 -14.33 7.00 -5.48
C ILE A 136 -14.32 8.51 -5.26
N PHE A 137 -14.15 9.31 -6.32
CA PHE A 137 -14.12 10.79 -6.25
C PHE A 137 -15.42 11.43 -6.76
N SER A 138 -16.58 10.84 -6.46
CA SER A 138 -17.90 11.44 -6.70
C SER A 138 -18.56 11.91 -5.41
N ASP A 139 -19.53 12.82 -5.51
CA ASP A 139 -20.19 13.42 -4.33
C ASP A 139 -21.00 12.42 -3.49
N THR A 140 -21.33 11.26 -4.06
CA THR A 140 -22.19 10.24 -3.46
C THR A 140 -21.43 9.02 -2.94
N SER A 141 -20.10 9.04 -2.99
CA SER A 141 -19.30 7.96 -2.43
C SER A 141 -19.03 8.13 -0.94
N SER A 142 -19.59 7.19 -0.17
CA SER A 142 -19.06 6.74 1.11
C SER A 142 -18.60 5.30 0.89
N TYR A 143 -17.33 5.04 1.12
CA TYR A 143 -16.73 3.73 1.00
C TYR A 143 -15.98 3.47 2.31
N GLU A 144 -16.14 2.27 2.86
CA GLU A 144 -15.22 1.75 3.87
C GLU A 144 -14.02 1.12 3.14
N ASP A 145 -12.83 1.12 3.76
CA ASP A 145 -11.64 0.40 3.30
C ASP A 145 -11.11 0.82 1.90
N LEU A 146 -11.25 2.09 1.51
CA LEU A 146 -10.78 2.58 0.20
C LEU A 146 -9.29 2.35 -0.03
N GLY A 147 -8.48 2.51 1.01
CA GLY A 147 -7.04 2.27 0.94
C GLY A 147 -6.74 0.86 0.44
N ASP A 148 -7.35 -0.15 1.06
CA ASP A 148 -7.12 -1.55 0.72
C ASP A 148 -7.69 -1.89 -0.67
N LEU A 149 -8.83 -1.31 -1.05
CA LEU A 149 -9.39 -1.45 -2.39
C LEU A 149 -8.43 -0.98 -3.48
N VAL A 150 -7.85 0.22 -3.33
CA VAL A 150 -6.93 0.77 -4.32
C VAL A 150 -5.64 -0.05 -4.38
N ARG A 151 -5.12 -0.52 -3.24
CA ARG A 151 -3.94 -1.40 -3.19
C ARG A 151 -4.19 -2.75 -3.86
N LEU A 152 -5.38 -3.34 -3.68
CA LEU A 152 -5.77 -4.56 -4.38
C LEU A 152 -5.89 -4.32 -5.89
N PHE A 153 -6.53 -3.22 -6.31
CA PHE A 153 -6.56 -2.85 -7.73
C PHE A 153 -5.18 -2.65 -8.31
N GLU A 154 -4.26 -2.08 -7.55
CA GLU A 154 -2.87 -1.97 -7.95
C GLU A 154 -2.18 -3.33 -8.09
N ALA A 155 -2.42 -4.26 -7.16
CA ALA A 155 -1.91 -5.62 -7.28
C ALA A 155 -2.44 -6.32 -8.54
N PHE A 156 -3.71 -6.10 -8.90
CA PHE A 156 -4.27 -6.68 -10.11
C PHE A 156 -3.78 -6.02 -11.40
N MET A 157 -3.70 -4.69 -11.43
CA MET A 157 -3.55 -3.93 -12.68
C MET A 157 -2.17 -3.31 -12.86
N GLY A 158 -1.42 -3.14 -11.79
CA GLY A 158 -0.14 -2.44 -11.72
C GLY A 158 -0.27 -0.92 -11.61
N PRO A 159 0.84 -0.24 -11.28
CA PRO A 159 0.80 1.14 -10.82
C PRO A 159 0.48 2.17 -11.92
N GLU A 160 0.87 1.90 -13.17
CA GLU A 160 0.67 2.81 -14.32
C GLU A 160 -0.82 3.10 -14.56
N LEU A 161 -1.66 2.05 -14.60
CA LEU A 161 -3.10 2.18 -14.84
C LEU A 161 -3.80 2.88 -13.67
N ILE A 162 -3.49 2.44 -12.45
CA ILE A 162 -4.14 2.97 -11.24
C ILE A 162 -3.80 4.45 -11.05
N ALA A 163 -2.53 4.82 -11.19
CA ALA A 163 -2.13 6.23 -11.06
C ALA A 163 -2.82 7.11 -12.11
N THR A 164 -2.85 6.66 -13.37
CA THR A 164 -3.51 7.42 -14.46
C THR A 164 -5.01 7.58 -14.18
N SER A 165 -5.67 6.49 -13.78
CA SER A 165 -7.12 6.49 -13.51
C SER A 165 -7.49 7.35 -12.31
N LEU A 166 -6.69 7.35 -11.24
CA LEU A 166 -6.86 8.23 -10.08
C LEU A 166 -6.71 9.71 -10.48
N VAL A 167 -5.68 10.06 -11.26
CA VAL A 167 -5.49 11.45 -11.74
C VAL A 167 -6.65 11.89 -12.62
N ASP A 168 -7.09 11.04 -13.56
CA ASP A 168 -8.24 11.32 -14.44
C ASP A 168 -9.54 11.54 -13.65
N ALA A 169 -9.74 10.77 -12.56
CA ALA A 169 -10.87 10.92 -11.67
C ALA A 169 -10.82 12.24 -10.87
N LEU A 170 -9.64 12.57 -10.31
CA LEU A 170 -9.43 13.80 -9.56
C LEU A 170 -9.64 15.06 -10.42
N GLU A 171 -9.21 15.05 -11.68
CA GLU A 171 -9.45 16.16 -12.62
C GLU A 171 -10.93 16.44 -12.86
N LYS A 172 -11.78 15.39 -12.78
CA LYS A 172 -13.23 15.44 -13.05
C LYS A 172 -14.08 15.54 -11.79
N SER A 173 -13.49 15.44 -10.61
CA SER A 173 -14.19 15.52 -9.32
C SER A 173 -14.88 16.88 -9.14
N SER A 174 -15.98 16.92 -8.39
CA SER A 174 -16.64 18.18 -8.04
C SER A 174 -15.87 18.89 -6.91
N ASN A 175 -16.22 20.14 -6.59
CA ASN A 175 -15.68 20.84 -5.42
C ASN A 175 -16.05 20.17 -4.08
N ASN A 176 -17.21 19.51 -3.98
CA ASN A 176 -17.67 18.90 -2.74
C ASN A 176 -16.70 17.84 -2.22
N VAL A 177 -16.12 17.03 -3.12
CA VAL A 177 -15.14 15.99 -2.80
C VAL A 177 -13.91 16.55 -2.06
N TRP A 178 -13.56 17.81 -2.29
CA TRP A 178 -12.39 18.46 -1.70
C TRP A 178 -12.69 19.20 -0.39
N ASN A 179 -13.98 19.43 -0.10
CA ASN A 179 -14.42 20.24 1.04
C ASN A 179 -14.58 19.42 2.32
N HIS A 180 -14.71 18.11 2.21
CA HIS A 180 -14.98 17.24 3.34
C HIS A 180 -13.71 16.75 4.03
N GLN A 181 -13.84 16.47 5.32
CA GLN A 181 -12.91 15.62 6.04
C GLN A 181 -13.22 14.17 5.66
N ASP A 182 -12.42 13.64 4.76
CA ASP A 182 -12.51 12.29 4.24
C ASP A 182 -11.12 11.66 4.35
N HIS A 183 -10.93 10.92 5.44
CA HIS A 183 -9.65 10.28 5.73
C HIS A 183 -9.35 9.19 4.69
N ASP A 184 -10.36 8.42 4.28
CA ASP A 184 -10.20 7.33 3.33
C ASP A 184 -9.74 7.80 1.95
N ARG A 185 -10.31 8.89 1.42
CA ARG A 185 -9.82 9.51 0.17
C ARG A 185 -8.43 10.12 0.33
N ALA A 186 -8.11 10.67 1.50
CA ALA A 186 -6.76 11.15 1.79
C ALA A 186 -5.75 9.99 1.76
N LEU A 187 -6.07 8.82 2.33
CA LEU A 187 -5.25 7.61 2.24
C LEU A 187 -5.01 7.19 0.78
N VAL A 188 -6.06 7.25 -0.08
CA VAL A 188 -5.92 7.00 -1.52
C VAL A 188 -4.96 8.01 -2.18
N MET A 189 -5.03 9.29 -1.79
CA MET A 189 -4.12 10.32 -2.30
C MET A 189 -2.67 10.04 -1.91
N HIS A 190 -2.40 9.64 -0.67
CA HIS A 190 -1.05 9.24 -0.27
C HIS A 190 -0.55 8.01 -1.05
N HIS A 191 -1.43 7.03 -1.27
CA HIS A 191 -1.11 5.88 -2.10
C HIS A 191 -0.82 6.30 -3.56
N LEU A 192 -1.55 7.27 -4.13
CA LEU A 192 -1.20 7.86 -5.43
C LEU A 192 0.20 8.46 -5.41
N GLY A 193 0.57 9.16 -4.34
CA GLY A 193 1.93 9.62 -4.10
C GLY A 193 2.95 8.49 -4.25
N PHE A 194 2.72 7.35 -3.59
CA PHE A 194 3.56 6.16 -3.68
C PHE A 194 3.64 5.57 -5.09
N LEU A 195 2.52 5.51 -5.81
CA LEU A 195 2.50 5.07 -7.21
C LEU A 195 3.43 5.93 -8.05
N LEU A 196 3.32 7.26 -7.94
CA LEU A 196 4.16 8.20 -8.68
C LEU A 196 5.67 8.01 -8.43
N LEU A 197 6.05 7.50 -7.25
CA LEU A 197 7.45 7.22 -6.92
C LEU A 197 7.99 6.01 -7.66
N ARG A 198 7.14 5.06 -8.06
CA ARG A 198 7.53 3.84 -8.79
C ARG A 198 7.44 3.99 -10.30
N LEU A 199 6.67 4.95 -10.79
CA LEU A 199 6.55 5.18 -12.22
C LEU A 199 7.87 5.67 -12.84
N PRO A 200 8.06 5.43 -14.16
CA PRO A 200 9.12 6.07 -14.93
C PRO A 200 9.03 7.60 -14.80
N ALA A 201 10.17 8.28 -14.76
CA ALA A 201 10.26 9.73 -14.53
C ALA A 201 9.34 10.52 -15.47
N SER A 202 9.40 10.25 -16.78
CA SER A 202 8.57 10.92 -17.79
C SER A 202 7.06 10.82 -17.52
N MET A 203 6.59 9.67 -17.04
CA MET A 203 5.18 9.47 -16.68
C MET A 203 4.86 10.14 -15.34
N SER A 204 5.74 9.99 -14.34
CA SER A 204 5.57 10.62 -13.02
C SER A 204 5.48 12.14 -13.14
N ASP A 205 6.38 12.77 -13.91
CA ASP A 205 6.42 14.22 -14.12
C ASP A 205 5.16 14.73 -14.83
N LYS A 206 4.68 13.98 -15.83
CA LYS A 206 3.42 14.29 -16.52
C LYS A 206 2.23 14.24 -15.56
N LEU A 207 2.11 13.19 -14.76
CA LEU A 207 1.01 13.05 -13.80
C LEU A 207 1.10 14.07 -12.66
N ARG A 208 2.31 14.38 -12.17
CA ARG A 208 2.54 15.41 -11.16
C ARG A 208 2.16 16.80 -11.65
N SER A 209 2.48 17.13 -12.90
CA SER A 209 2.08 18.42 -13.52
C SER A 209 0.57 18.56 -13.60
N ARG A 210 -0.15 17.49 -13.95
CA ARG A 210 -1.62 17.46 -13.95
C ARG A 210 -2.19 17.64 -12.55
N LEU A 211 -1.63 16.93 -11.57
CA LEU A 211 -2.01 17.07 -10.16
C LEU A 211 -1.75 18.48 -9.61
N ALA A 212 -0.65 19.13 -10.00
CA ALA A 212 -0.38 20.52 -9.63
C ALA A 212 -1.46 21.47 -10.20
N ALA A 213 -1.86 21.28 -11.46
CA ALA A 213 -2.96 22.05 -12.05
C ALA A 213 -4.31 21.80 -11.35
N VAL A 214 -4.58 20.57 -10.89
CA VAL A 214 -5.73 20.27 -10.02
C VAL A 214 -5.62 21.04 -8.71
N PHE A 215 -4.47 20.94 -8.03
CA PHE A 215 -4.21 21.60 -6.75
C PHE A 215 -4.43 23.12 -6.83
N ASP A 216 -3.79 23.80 -7.80
CA ASP A 216 -3.89 25.25 -7.96
C ASP A 216 -5.32 25.71 -8.22
N ARG A 217 -6.06 24.97 -9.05
CA ARG A 217 -7.47 25.25 -9.33
C ARG A 217 -8.33 25.09 -8.08
N ARG A 218 -8.09 24.06 -7.26
CA ARG A 218 -8.86 23.83 -6.02
C ARG A 218 -8.53 24.84 -4.94
N VAL A 219 -7.26 25.17 -4.74
CA VAL A 219 -6.85 26.22 -3.78
C VAL A 219 -7.50 27.57 -4.13
N LYS A 220 -7.62 27.90 -5.42
CA LYS A 220 -8.32 29.12 -5.87
C LYS A 220 -9.83 29.05 -5.68
N ALA A 221 -10.44 27.90 -5.97
CA ALA A 221 -11.89 27.72 -5.92
C ALA A 221 -12.46 27.55 -4.50
N LEU A 222 -11.63 27.11 -3.55
CA LEU A 222 -12.02 26.75 -2.19
C LEU A 222 -11.39 27.73 -1.19
N PRO A 223 -12.02 28.89 -0.91
CA PRO A 223 -11.48 29.85 0.06
C PRO A 223 -11.40 29.22 1.45
N ASN A 224 -10.33 29.56 2.21
CA ASN A 224 -9.95 29.02 3.53
C ASN A 224 -11.03 29.04 4.63
N LYS A 225 -12.23 29.56 4.37
CA LYS A 225 -13.33 29.58 5.33
C LYS A 225 -14.01 28.20 5.30
N GLU A 226 -13.63 27.37 6.28
CA GLU A 226 -14.42 26.21 6.76
C GLU A 226 -14.28 24.89 5.96
N LEU A 227 -13.05 24.42 5.72
CA LEU A 227 -12.81 23.16 5.01
C LEU A 227 -12.20 22.06 5.90
N GLY A 228 -12.03 22.30 7.21
CA GLY A 228 -11.53 21.31 8.16
C GLY A 228 -12.15 21.39 9.56
N PRO A 229 -11.78 20.48 10.47
CA PRO A 229 -12.37 20.41 11.82
C PRO A 229 -12.13 21.69 12.63
N ARG A 230 -11.16 22.51 12.21
CA ARG A 230 -10.92 23.85 12.75
C ARG A 230 -11.13 24.93 11.68
N LYS A 231 -11.66 26.07 12.11
CA LYS A 231 -11.85 27.25 11.26
C LYS A 231 -10.52 27.66 10.62
N GLY A 232 -10.45 27.63 9.29
CA GLY A 232 -9.25 27.98 8.53
C GLY A 232 -8.49 26.80 7.91
N GLU A 233 -8.79 25.56 8.29
CA GLU A 233 -8.09 24.38 7.75
C GLU A 233 -8.64 23.95 6.39
N ARG A 234 -7.77 23.36 5.55
CA ARG A 234 -8.13 22.74 4.27
C ARG A 234 -8.74 21.34 4.46
N GLY A 235 -9.53 20.90 3.49
CA GLY A 235 -10.04 19.51 3.42
C GLY A 235 -8.91 18.49 3.37
N SER A 236 -9.13 17.32 3.97
CA SER A 236 -8.11 16.26 4.11
C SER A 236 -7.49 15.86 2.77
N LEU A 237 -8.30 15.75 1.72
CA LEU A 237 -7.84 15.39 0.38
C LEU A 237 -6.91 16.46 -0.23
N LEU A 238 -7.21 17.75 -0.01
CA LEU A 238 -6.38 18.85 -0.50
C LEU A 238 -5.07 18.96 0.29
N ARG A 239 -5.09 18.66 1.60
CA ARG A 239 -3.88 18.55 2.43
C ARG A 239 -2.99 17.40 1.95
N ALA A 240 -3.58 16.22 1.76
CA ALA A 240 -2.86 15.05 1.25
C ALA A 240 -2.27 15.31 -0.15
N LEU A 241 -2.98 16.01 -1.03
CA LEU A 241 -2.44 16.39 -2.34
C LEU A 241 -1.27 17.40 -2.21
N ASP A 242 -1.38 18.39 -1.31
CA ASP A 242 -0.28 19.32 -1.04
C ASP A 242 0.99 18.57 -0.62
N ILE A 243 0.83 17.59 0.27
CA ILE A 243 1.88 16.69 0.72
C ILE A 243 2.47 15.87 -0.45
N VAL A 244 1.64 15.23 -1.27
CA VAL A 244 2.11 14.43 -2.41
C VAL A 244 2.92 15.26 -3.41
N LEU A 245 2.52 16.52 -3.61
CA LEU A 245 3.17 17.44 -4.54
C LEU A 245 4.40 18.10 -3.94
N ASN A 246 4.39 18.45 -2.65
CA ASN A 246 5.36 19.36 -2.03
C ASN A 246 6.14 18.77 -0.86
N GLY A 247 5.87 17.52 -0.49
CA GLY A 247 6.55 16.81 0.60
C GLY A 247 6.39 17.56 1.92
N LYS A 248 7.50 17.76 2.63
CA LYS A 248 7.55 18.48 3.92
C LYS A 248 6.94 19.89 3.85
N VAL A 249 7.30 20.69 2.85
CA VAL A 249 6.76 22.05 2.70
C VAL A 249 5.23 22.02 2.56
N GLY A 250 4.71 20.98 1.89
CA GLY A 250 3.27 20.74 1.80
C GLY A 250 2.65 20.39 3.16
N ALA A 251 3.32 19.54 3.96
CA ALA A 251 2.90 19.15 5.31
C ALA A 251 2.83 20.35 6.27
N GLU A 252 3.90 21.15 6.30
CA GLU A 252 4.01 22.35 7.13
C GLU A 252 2.94 23.38 6.77
N ARG A 253 2.76 23.62 5.46
CA ARG A 253 1.77 24.57 4.95
C ARG A 253 0.33 24.10 5.15
N SER A 254 0.06 22.80 5.02
CA SER A 254 -1.28 22.24 5.16
C SER A 254 -1.72 22.16 6.63
N GLY A 255 -0.78 22.32 7.57
CA GLY A 255 -1.01 22.15 8.99
C GLY A 255 -1.28 20.68 9.35
N GLU A 256 -0.83 19.74 8.51
CA GLU A 256 -0.89 18.31 8.84
C GLU A 256 0.06 18.06 10.02
N ARG A 257 -0.53 18.00 11.22
CA ARG A 257 0.21 17.69 12.43
C ARG A 257 0.47 16.19 12.50
N ASN A 258 1.44 15.72 11.71
CA ASN A 258 2.15 14.47 12.01
C ASN A 258 3.15 14.68 13.16
N GLU A 259 2.79 15.49 14.16
CA GLU A 259 3.69 15.87 15.24
C GLU A 259 4.16 14.63 16.04
N ASP A 260 3.37 13.54 16.04
CA ASP A 260 3.64 12.37 16.89
C ASP A 260 3.58 10.98 16.19
N THR A 261 3.26 10.86 14.89
CA THR A 261 3.37 9.57 14.15
C THR A 261 3.72 9.73 12.66
N ILE A 262 4.84 9.15 12.20
CA ILE A 262 5.09 8.86 10.78
C ILE A 262 4.31 7.61 10.42
N HIS A 263 3.34 7.78 9.54
CA HIS A 263 2.56 6.70 8.99
C HIS A 263 3.17 6.17 7.71
N ALA A 264 2.68 4.98 7.41
CA ALA A 264 2.86 4.30 6.17
C ALA A 264 2.89 5.14 4.88
N ASN A 265 2.05 6.15 4.89
CA ASN A 265 1.68 6.97 3.77
C ASN A 265 2.64 8.16 3.57
N ASP A 266 3.68 8.26 4.41
CA ASP A 266 4.56 9.41 4.53
C ASP A 266 5.84 9.30 3.68
N LEU A 267 5.99 8.23 2.89
CA LEU A 267 7.07 8.11 1.89
C LEU A 267 7.15 9.28 0.91
N VAL A 268 6.02 9.95 0.69
CA VAL A 268 5.91 11.16 -0.12
C VAL A 268 6.74 12.33 0.44
N HIS A 269 7.03 12.34 1.74
CA HIS A 269 7.94 13.31 2.37
C HIS A 269 9.41 12.95 2.14
N VAL A 270 9.76 11.64 2.10
CA VAL A 270 11.16 11.16 2.03
C VAL A 270 11.88 11.65 0.78
N ILE A 271 11.22 11.60 -0.38
CA ILE A 271 11.87 11.95 -1.66
C ILE A 271 12.27 13.42 -1.74
N LYS A 272 11.62 14.28 -0.95
CA LYS A 272 11.93 15.71 -0.92
C LYS A 272 12.77 16.13 0.28
N ASP A 273 12.78 15.35 1.36
CA ASP A 273 13.54 15.66 2.58
C ASP A 273 13.81 14.39 3.40
N GLU A 274 14.87 13.67 3.03
CA GLU A 274 15.32 12.44 3.73
C GLU A 274 15.72 12.72 5.19
N ALA A 275 16.30 13.89 5.46
CA ALA A 275 16.75 14.28 6.79
C ALA A 275 15.58 14.51 7.76
N PHE A 276 14.51 15.15 7.28
CA PHE A 276 13.26 15.31 8.03
C PHE A 276 12.69 13.95 8.45
N VAL A 277 12.65 13.00 7.52
CA VAL A 277 12.09 11.69 7.79
C VAL A 277 12.94 10.90 8.81
N ARG A 278 14.26 10.94 8.68
CA ARG A 278 15.17 10.37 9.69
C ARG A 278 14.94 11.00 11.07
N THR A 279 14.77 12.31 11.13
CA THR A 279 14.54 13.04 12.39
C THR A 279 13.21 12.64 13.05
N ALA A 280 12.11 12.67 12.30
CA ALA A 280 10.80 12.33 12.84
C ALA A 280 10.66 10.82 13.17
N ALA A 281 11.36 9.93 12.45
CA ALA A 281 11.43 8.50 12.78
C ALA A 281 12.10 8.23 14.14
N THR A 282 13.10 9.03 14.51
CA THR A 282 13.80 8.91 15.81
C THR A 282 13.01 9.44 17.00
N GLN A 283 11.89 10.14 16.77
CA GLN A 283 11.13 10.84 17.79
C GLN A 283 9.90 10.05 18.29
N GLN A 284 9.62 8.84 17.79
CA GLN A 284 8.32 8.18 17.96
C GLN A 284 8.36 6.65 18.22
N HIS A 285 7.25 6.15 18.79
CA HIS A 285 6.97 4.74 19.12
C HIS A 285 6.12 3.98 18.08
N ALA A 286 6.07 4.45 16.82
CA ALA A 286 5.16 3.90 15.81
C ALA A 286 5.89 3.16 14.67
N ALA A 287 5.33 2.00 14.31
CA ALA A 287 5.93 1.07 13.37
C ALA A 287 5.79 1.50 11.93
N ASP A 288 6.88 1.97 11.32
CA ASP A 288 6.94 2.01 9.87
C ASP A 288 8.10 1.19 9.28
N ALA A 289 7.73 0.04 8.70
CA ALA A 289 8.62 -0.82 7.93
C ALA A 289 9.23 -0.12 6.69
N ARG A 290 8.72 1.04 6.26
CA ARG A 290 9.28 1.85 5.14
C ARG A 290 10.40 2.77 5.52
N LEU A 291 10.38 3.26 6.75
CA LEU A 291 11.49 4.03 7.29
C LEU A 291 12.74 3.14 7.37
N THR A 292 12.56 1.82 7.54
CA THR A 292 13.68 0.85 7.51
C THR A 292 14.27 0.70 6.11
N PHE A 293 13.46 0.88 5.07
CA PHE A 293 13.88 0.82 3.67
C PHE A 293 14.73 2.01 3.21
N LEU A 294 14.65 3.15 3.92
CA LEU A 294 15.30 4.42 3.53
C LEU A 294 16.23 5.00 4.63
N GLY A 295 16.08 4.61 5.90
CA GLY A 295 16.62 5.35 7.06
C GLY A 295 17.82 4.75 7.81
N GLY A 296 18.27 3.55 7.49
CA GLY A 296 19.40 2.91 8.19
C GLY A 296 19.12 2.52 9.65
N GLU A 297 20.18 2.42 10.46
CA GLU A 297 20.22 1.78 11.80
C GLU A 297 19.15 2.22 12.83
N PRO A 298 18.75 3.50 12.93
CA PRO A 298 17.75 3.92 13.92
C PRO A 298 16.35 3.35 13.70
N VAL A 299 16.04 2.86 12.49
CA VAL A 299 14.71 2.32 12.16
C VAL A 299 14.61 0.80 12.33
N LEU A 300 15.75 0.13 12.44
CA LEU A 300 15.80 -1.28 12.86
C LEU A 300 15.21 -1.48 14.27
N GLU A 301 15.24 -0.45 15.12
CA GLU A 301 14.71 -0.50 16.49
C GLU A 301 13.20 -0.78 16.53
N HIS A 302 12.45 -0.39 15.51
CA HIS A 302 11.01 -0.58 15.47
C HIS A 302 10.59 -1.90 14.81
N LEU A 303 11.29 -2.38 13.78
CA LEU A 303 10.99 -3.67 13.15
C LEU A 303 11.00 -4.85 14.14
N LEU A 304 11.69 -4.70 15.28
CA LEU A 304 11.63 -5.59 16.43
C LEU A 304 10.19 -5.94 16.87
N ASP A 305 9.26 -4.99 16.85
CA ASP A 305 7.88 -5.19 17.31
C ASP A 305 6.95 -5.79 16.23
N VAL A 306 7.32 -5.65 14.96
CA VAL A 306 6.56 -6.16 13.80
C VAL A 306 7.09 -7.50 13.32
N PHE A 307 8.34 -7.86 13.64
CA PHE A 307 8.93 -9.16 13.29
C PHE A 307 8.02 -10.32 13.72
N LEU A 308 7.44 -10.26 14.92
CA LEU A 308 6.50 -11.27 15.44
C LEU A 308 5.19 -11.39 14.63
N ARG A 309 4.92 -10.47 13.70
CA ARG A 309 3.67 -10.38 12.91
C ARG A 309 3.85 -10.83 11.45
N LEU A 310 5.07 -11.07 10.98
CA LEU A 310 5.41 -11.41 9.58
C LEU A 310 5.63 -12.93 9.37
N ARG A 311 4.68 -13.75 9.84
CA ARG A 311 4.75 -15.21 9.73
C ARG A 311 4.96 -15.70 8.30
N GLY A 312 6.04 -16.46 8.11
CA GLY A 312 6.41 -17.07 6.83
C GLY A 312 7.47 -16.32 6.03
N LEU A 313 7.77 -15.06 6.38
CA LEU A 313 8.78 -14.24 5.70
C LEU A 313 10.04 -13.97 6.54
N HIS A 314 10.09 -14.52 7.76
CA HIS A 314 11.14 -14.27 8.74
C HIS A 314 12.55 -14.60 8.27
N ASN A 315 12.74 -15.75 7.62
CA ASN A 315 14.06 -16.16 7.12
C ASN A 315 14.57 -15.18 6.06
N GLN A 316 13.70 -14.76 5.12
CA GLN A 316 14.07 -13.80 4.09
C GLN A 316 14.40 -12.43 4.68
N LEU A 317 13.70 -12.01 5.73
CA LEU A 317 14.00 -10.77 6.44
C LEU A 317 15.35 -10.84 7.18
N ILE A 318 15.65 -11.98 7.82
CA ILE A 318 16.96 -12.22 8.46
C ILE A 318 18.09 -12.21 7.44
N ASP A 319 17.85 -12.74 6.25
CA ASP A 319 18.85 -12.74 5.17
C ASP A 319 19.15 -11.32 4.71
N ASN A 320 18.13 -10.46 4.61
CA ASN A 320 18.34 -9.05 4.34
C ASN A 320 19.09 -8.34 5.48
N PHE A 321 18.88 -8.77 6.73
CA PHE A 321 19.68 -8.28 7.86
C PHE A 321 21.14 -8.66 7.73
N ALA A 322 21.47 -9.83 7.15
CA ALA A 322 22.86 -10.26 6.95
C ALA A 322 23.70 -9.26 6.15
N GLU A 323 23.08 -8.49 5.25
CA GLU A 323 23.75 -7.48 4.43
C GLU A 323 23.94 -6.12 5.13
N VAL A 324 23.31 -5.89 6.28
CA VAL A 324 23.35 -4.60 6.98
C VAL A 324 24.36 -4.62 8.13
N SER A 325 25.55 -4.05 7.91
CA SER A 325 26.60 -3.91 8.93
C SER A 325 26.28 -2.75 9.88
N ALA A 326 25.36 -3.01 10.80
CA ALA A 326 25.00 -2.11 11.90
C ALA A 326 25.07 -2.89 13.23
N PRO A 327 25.75 -2.38 14.28
CA PRO A 327 25.78 -2.98 15.62
C PRO A 327 24.40 -3.42 16.13
N LYS A 328 23.36 -2.63 15.84
CA LYS A 328 21.98 -2.94 16.26
C LYS A 328 21.38 -4.15 15.55
N VAL A 329 21.82 -4.43 14.31
CA VAL A 329 21.41 -5.64 13.58
C VAL A 329 21.95 -6.89 14.27
N ASN A 330 23.16 -6.83 14.84
CA ASN A 330 23.69 -7.94 15.62
C ASN A 330 22.90 -8.17 16.91
N GLU A 331 22.52 -7.11 17.62
CA GLU A 331 21.61 -7.22 18.77
C GLU A 331 20.25 -7.81 18.39
N LEU A 332 19.71 -7.40 17.23
CA LEU A 332 18.44 -7.91 16.70
C LEU A 332 18.53 -9.41 16.37
N LEU A 333 19.54 -9.81 15.61
CA LEU A 333 19.76 -11.22 15.27
C LEU A 333 19.98 -12.04 16.54
N GLN A 334 20.61 -11.48 17.58
CA GLN A 334 20.79 -12.17 18.87
C GLN A 334 19.46 -12.34 19.60
N LYS A 335 18.55 -11.36 19.52
CA LYS A 335 17.19 -11.48 20.07
C LYS A 335 16.36 -12.52 19.29
N ILE A 336 16.40 -12.50 17.95
CA ILE A 336 15.68 -13.45 17.10
C ILE A 336 16.22 -14.87 17.28
N ALA A 337 17.54 -15.05 17.38
CA ALA A 337 18.19 -16.34 17.64
C ALA A 337 17.79 -16.97 18.98
N LYS A 338 17.32 -16.17 19.94
CA LYS A 338 16.76 -16.63 21.22
C LYS A 338 15.24 -16.83 21.17
N GLY A 339 14.58 -16.45 20.07
CA GLY A 339 13.14 -16.54 19.86
C GLY A 339 12.67 -17.91 19.34
N LYS A 340 11.39 -18.01 18.96
CA LYS A 340 10.79 -19.24 18.41
C LYS A 340 10.73 -19.26 16.87
N GLU A 341 10.60 -18.10 16.24
CA GLU A 341 10.44 -17.99 14.79
C GLU A 341 11.80 -17.59 14.18
N ALA A 342 12.28 -18.41 13.23
CA ALA A 342 13.52 -18.20 12.47
C ALA A 342 14.82 -18.07 13.29
N ALA A 343 14.84 -18.65 14.50
CA ALA A 343 15.97 -18.62 15.42
C ALA A 343 17.26 -19.20 14.82
N GLU A 344 17.17 -20.38 14.18
CA GLU A 344 18.32 -21.05 13.56
C GLU A 344 18.95 -20.19 12.46
N ARG A 345 18.13 -19.50 11.66
CA ARG A 345 18.63 -18.65 10.58
C ARG A 345 19.35 -17.42 11.14
N ALA A 346 18.79 -16.79 12.16
CA ALA A 346 19.43 -15.64 12.82
C ALA A 346 20.76 -16.03 13.49
N ALA A 347 20.81 -17.19 14.16
CA ALA A 347 22.05 -17.72 14.74
C ALA A 347 23.12 -17.97 13.68
N LYS A 348 22.72 -18.53 12.52
CA LYS A 348 23.63 -18.74 11.39
C LYS A 348 24.22 -17.44 10.86
N VAL A 349 23.39 -16.42 10.64
CA VAL A 349 23.85 -15.10 10.17
C VAL A 349 24.81 -14.45 11.19
N LEU A 350 24.56 -14.59 12.49
CA LEU A 350 25.50 -14.10 13.52
C LEU A 350 26.85 -14.81 13.50
N ALA A 351 26.84 -16.13 13.32
CA ALA A 351 28.06 -16.92 13.22
C ALA A 351 28.88 -16.51 11.98
N GLU A 352 28.22 -16.34 10.84
CA GLU A 352 28.82 -15.88 9.58
C GLU A 352 29.43 -14.47 9.70
N ARG A 353 28.89 -13.62 10.59
CA ARG A 353 29.42 -12.26 10.85
C ARG A 353 30.58 -12.20 11.83
N SER A 354 30.76 -13.25 12.63
CA SER A 354 31.79 -13.31 13.67
C SER A 354 33.04 -14.06 13.22
N ALA A 355 32.97 -14.71 12.06
CA ALA A 355 34.07 -15.34 11.34
C ALA A 355 34.69 -14.33 10.36
#